data_AF-A0A847EZB9-F1
#
_entry.id   AF-A0A847EZB9-F1
#
_cell.length_a   1.000
_cell.length_b   1.000
_cell.length_c   1.000
_cell.angle_alpha   90.00
_cell.angle_beta   90.00
_cell.angle_gamma   90.00
#
_symmetry.space_group_name_H-M   'P 1'
#
loop_
_entity.id
_entity.type
_entity.pdbx_description
1 polymer ?
#
loop_
_entity_poly.entity_id
_entity_poly.type
_entity_poly.pdbx_seq_one_letter_code
_entity_poly.pdbx_strand_id
1 'polypeptide(L)'
;MITLLGPTASGKTRLATQLAAALDGEILSADSRQVYKGMDIGTGKDLADYRVGDTIVPYHLIDLVDAGYKYNVFEYQHDFFAAWSDVQARGKQAILCGGTGLYLEAVLKGYKLVPVPPNPVLRAELEMLDLATLTQRLTAFKTLHNTTDVDTVKRAVRAIEIETYYTEHPELTTGFPSIPSLVFGLNLDREERRRRITERLHARLKEGLVEEVADL
;
A
#
# COMPACT_ATOMS: atom_id res chain seq x y z
N MET A 1 11.33 -7.10 11.36
CA MET A 1 10.00 -6.44 11.38
C MET A 1 8.92 -7.49 11.65
N ILE A 2 7.79 -7.10 12.24
CA ILE A 2 6.61 -7.97 12.32
C ILE A 2 5.55 -7.41 11.36
N THR A 3 4.93 -8.28 10.56
CA THR A 3 3.83 -7.89 9.67
C THR A 3 2.55 -8.58 10.08
N LEU A 4 1.49 -7.80 10.28
CA LEU A 4 0.13 -8.26 10.54
C LEU A 4 -0.76 -7.90 9.35
N LEU A 5 -1.15 -8.92 8.58
CA LEU A 5 -2.03 -8.77 7.44
C LEU A 5 -3.37 -9.49 7.67
N GLY A 6 -4.38 -9.05 6.96
CA GLY A 6 -5.68 -9.69 6.98
C GLY A 6 -6.78 -8.81 6.40
N PRO A 7 -7.97 -9.37 6.18
CA PRO A 7 -9.09 -8.61 5.65
C PRO A 7 -9.55 -7.52 6.62
N THR A 8 -10.32 -6.55 6.12
CA THR A 8 -11.04 -5.58 6.96
C THR A 8 -11.92 -6.31 7.98
N ALA A 9 -12.06 -5.70 9.16
CA ALA A 9 -12.82 -6.23 10.30
C ALA A 9 -12.30 -7.57 10.90
N SER A 10 -11.08 -7.98 10.57
CA SER A 10 -10.42 -9.14 11.19
C SER A 10 -9.91 -8.88 12.62
N GLY A 11 -9.82 -7.61 13.05
CA GLY A 11 -9.21 -7.22 14.32
C GLY A 11 -7.69 -6.95 14.24
N LYS A 12 -7.11 -6.89 13.04
CA LYS A 12 -5.67 -6.67 12.83
C LYS A 12 -5.10 -5.42 13.51
N THR A 13 -5.81 -4.29 13.44
CA THR A 13 -5.35 -3.01 14.04
C THR A 13 -5.21 -3.16 15.55
N ARG A 14 -6.24 -3.67 16.22
CA ARG A 14 -6.21 -3.93 17.67
C ARG A 14 -5.10 -4.88 18.10
N LEU A 15 -4.87 -5.95 17.33
CA LEU A 15 -3.78 -6.87 17.64
C LEU A 15 -2.41 -6.20 17.44
N ALA A 16 -2.26 -5.41 16.37
CA ALA A 16 -1.02 -4.68 16.10
C ALA A 16 -0.72 -3.65 17.18
N THR A 17 -1.72 -2.94 17.69
CA THR A 17 -1.54 -1.93 18.75
C THR A 17 -1.20 -2.57 20.08
N GLN A 18 -1.86 -3.68 20.45
CA GLN A 18 -1.50 -4.46 21.64
C GLN A 18 -0.06 -5.00 21.56
N LEU A 19 0.32 -5.52 20.39
CA LEU A 19 1.68 -6.02 20.16
C LEU A 19 2.72 -4.90 20.23
N ALA A 20 2.42 -3.75 19.64
CA ALA A 20 3.29 -2.57 19.69
C ALA A 20 3.49 -2.09 21.13
N ALA A 21 2.42 -1.98 21.91
CA ALA A 21 2.52 -1.60 23.32
C ALA A 21 3.37 -2.60 24.13
N ALA A 22 3.26 -3.90 23.84
CA ALA A 22 4.02 -4.95 24.54
C ALA A 22 5.51 -5.01 24.14
N LEU A 23 5.86 -4.54 22.93
CA LEU A 23 7.20 -4.64 22.37
C LEU A 23 7.93 -3.29 22.27
N ASP A 24 7.37 -2.24 22.88
CA ASP A 24 7.86 -0.87 22.72
C ASP A 24 8.03 -0.51 21.23
N GLY A 25 6.97 -0.79 20.46
CA GLY A 25 6.92 -0.70 19.01
C GLY A 25 6.04 0.42 18.48
N GLU A 26 6.15 0.62 17.18
CA GLU A 26 5.42 1.63 16.42
C GLU A 26 4.78 0.98 15.18
N ILE A 27 3.61 1.48 14.78
CA ILE A 27 2.84 0.90 13.67
C ILE A 27 3.15 1.64 12.36
N LEU A 28 3.45 0.89 11.32
CA LEU A 28 3.53 1.36 9.94
C LEU A 28 2.26 0.89 9.22
N SER A 29 1.38 1.81 8.81
CA SER A 29 0.13 1.43 8.13
C SER A 29 0.39 0.99 6.68
N ALA A 30 -0.19 -0.15 6.28
CA ALA A 30 -0.24 -0.65 4.90
C ALA A 30 -1.68 -0.63 4.35
N ASP A 31 -2.34 0.51 4.49
CA ASP A 31 -3.68 0.76 3.98
C ASP A 31 -3.71 1.97 3.03
N SER A 32 -4.01 1.72 1.75
CA SER A 32 -4.03 2.76 0.71
C SER A 32 -5.12 3.81 0.89
N ARG A 33 -6.08 3.59 1.80
CA ARG A 33 -7.15 4.56 2.11
C ARG A 33 -6.80 5.42 3.32
N GLN A 34 -6.01 4.92 4.28
CA GLN A 34 -5.69 5.66 5.51
C GLN A 34 -4.65 6.78 5.32
N VAL A 35 -3.96 6.81 4.18
CA VAL A 35 -2.98 7.85 3.84
C VAL A 35 -3.59 9.24 3.63
N TYR A 36 -4.91 9.34 3.44
CA TYR A 36 -5.61 10.59 3.13
C TYR A 36 -6.12 11.32 4.37
N LYS A 37 -5.79 12.61 4.47
CA LYS A 37 -6.24 13.53 5.52
C LYS A 37 -7.74 13.80 5.45
N GLY A 38 -8.37 13.91 6.62
CA GLY A 38 -9.80 14.21 6.75
C GLY A 38 -10.74 13.08 6.35
N MET A 39 -10.22 11.94 5.90
CA MET A 39 -11.00 10.75 5.57
C MET A 39 -10.81 9.69 6.66
N ASP A 40 -11.43 9.83 7.83
CA ASP A 40 -11.14 9.03 9.03
C ASP A 40 -12.10 7.85 9.20
N ILE A 41 -13.40 8.14 9.15
CA ILE A 41 -14.51 7.22 9.40
C ILE A 41 -14.64 6.25 8.21
N GLY A 42 -14.71 6.77 6.99
CA GLY A 42 -14.95 6.00 5.77
C GLY A 42 -13.79 5.06 5.45
N THR A 43 -12.57 5.54 5.65
CA THR A 43 -11.35 4.75 5.41
C THR A 43 -11.07 3.79 6.55
N GLY A 44 -11.64 4.04 7.73
CA GLY A 44 -11.48 3.17 8.88
C GLY A 44 -10.10 3.24 9.48
N LYS A 45 -9.62 4.46 9.79
CA LYS A 45 -8.38 4.65 10.55
C LYS A 45 -8.47 4.05 11.94
N ASP A 46 -9.68 4.03 12.49
CA ASP A 46 -9.99 3.42 13.78
C ASP A 46 -9.01 3.90 14.88
N LEU A 47 -8.70 5.21 14.89
CA LEU A 47 -7.63 5.80 15.71
C LEU A 47 -7.76 5.51 17.21
N ALA A 48 -8.98 5.26 17.69
CA ALA A 48 -9.24 4.83 19.06
C ALA A 48 -8.55 3.50 19.42
N ASP A 49 -8.38 2.57 18.47
CA ASP A 49 -7.71 1.28 18.71
C ASP A 49 -6.19 1.44 18.98
N TYR A 50 -5.60 2.60 18.69
CA TYR A 50 -4.19 2.91 18.99
C TYR A 50 -3.93 3.25 20.45
N ARG A 51 -4.97 3.39 21.28
CA ARG A 51 -4.83 3.52 22.72
C ARG A 51 -4.91 2.14 23.40
N VAL A 52 -3.84 1.75 24.08
CA VAL A 52 -3.76 0.50 24.87
C VAL A 52 -3.53 0.88 26.33
N GLY A 53 -4.60 0.85 27.13
CA GLY A 53 -4.59 1.37 28.50
C GLY A 53 -4.31 2.88 28.50
N ASP A 54 -3.20 3.28 29.14
CA ASP A 54 -2.73 4.66 29.18
C ASP A 54 -1.68 4.99 28.11
N THR A 55 -1.29 4.01 27.31
CA THR A 55 -0.30 4.18 26.24
C THR A 55 -0.99 4.48 24.92
N ILE A 56 -0.55 5.54 24.24
CA ILE A 56 -0.90 5.81 22.85
C ILE A 56 0.23 5.26 21.99
N VAL A 57 -0.09 4.25 21.18
CA VAL A 57 0.86 3.61 20.27
C VAL A 57 1.13 4.54 19.09
N PRO A 58 2.39 4.93 18.82
CA PRO A 58 2.73 5.73 17.66
C PRO A 58 2.42 4.99 16.36
N TYR A 59 1.99 5.75 15.36
CA TYR A 59 1.69 5.24 14.03
C TYR A 59 2.24 6.15 12.94
N HIS A 60 2.48 5.56 11.78
CA HIS A 60 3.03 6.20 10.58
C HIS A 60 2.21 5.80 9.36
N LEU A 61 2.40 6.55 8.28
CA LEU A 61 1.75 6.30 6.99
C LEU A 61 0.22 6.43 7.03
N ILE A 62 -0.27 7.26 7.94
CA ILE A 62 -1.64 7.72 8.07
C ILE A 62 -1.60 9.24 7.95
N ASP A 63 -2.58 9.86 7.30
CA ASP A 63 -2.66 11.32 7.17
C ASP A 63 -1.47 11.99 6.48
N LEU A 64 -0.94 11.35 5.43
CA LEU A 64 0.20 11.85 4.66
C LEU A 64 -0.20 12.96 3.67
N VAL A 65 -1.29 12.73 2.92
CA VAL A 65 -1.67 13.56 1.76
C VAL A 65 -3.12 14.03 1.86
N ASP A 66 -3.44 15.14 1.19
CA ASP A 66 -4.81 15.66 1.15
C ASP A 66 -5.72 14.77 0.26
N ALA A 67 -7.03 14.82 0.54
CA ALA A 67 -8.01 14.17 -0.32
C ALA A 67 -7.90 14.68 -1.78
N GLY A 68 -8.06 13.78 -2.75
CA GLY A 68 -7.91 14.08 -4.17
C GLY A 68 -6.47 13.98 -4.72
N TYR A 69 -5.46 13.92 -3.86
CA TYR A 69 -4.09 13.61 -4.28
C TYR A 69 -4.00 12.19 -4.86
N LYS A 70 -3.20 11.98 -5.90
CA LYS A 70 -3.01 10.66 -6.52
C LYS A 70 -1.84 9.92 -5.90
N TYR A 71 -2.03 9.40 -4.69
CA TYR A 71 -1.01 8.65 -3.97
C TYR A 71 -0.84 7.24 -4.56
N ASN A 72 0.40 6.86 -4.86
CA ASN A 72 0.71 5.60 -5.53
C ASN A 72 1.66 4.68 -4.73
N VAL A 73 1.86 3.46 -5.21
CA VAL A 73 2.70 2.44 -4.53
C VAL A 73 4.18 2.85 -4.43
N PHE A 74 4.68 3.64 -5.38
CA PHE A 74 6.06 4.09 -5.36
C PHE A 74 6.28 5.08 -4.21
N GLU A 75 5.37 6.06 -4.06
CA GLU A 75 5.39 7.01 -2.94
C GLU A 75 5.27 6.27 -1.61
N TYR A 76 4.32 5.33 -1.52
CA TYR A 76 4.18 4.47 -0.34
C TYR A 76 5.45 3.73 0.02
N GLN A 77 6.16 3.16 -0.95
CA GLN A 77 7.39 2.44 -0.68
C GLN A 77 8.47 3.37 -0.10
N HIS A 78 8.62 4.57 -0.66
CA HIS A 78 9.58 5.58 -0.17
C HIS A 78 9.24 6.01 1.27
N ASP A 79 8.00 6.41 1.50
CA ASP A 79 7.54 6.86 2.81
C ASP A 79 7.63 5.74 3.85
N PHE A 80 7.32 4.51 3.44
CA PHE A 80 7.49 3.33 4.28
C PHE A 80 8.94 3.14 4.71
N PHE A 81 9.91 3.17 3.78
CA PHE A 81 11.31 2.94 4.13
C PHE A 81 11.87 4.09 4.97
N ALA A 82 11.44 5.33 4.72
CA ALA A 82 11.79 6.47 5.57
C ALA A 82 11.28 6.28 7.01
N ALA A 83 9.99 5.99 7.18
CA ALA A 83 9.39 5.75 8.50
C ALA A 83 9.99 4.52 9.19
N TRP A 84 10.22 3.43 8.45
CA TRP A 84 10.84 2.22 8.99
C TRP A 84 12.27 2.49 9.49
N SER A 85 13.10 3.18 8.71
CA SER A 85 14.47 3.54 9.12
C SER A 85 14.49 4.44 10.35
N ASP A 86 13.56 5.39 10.43
CA ASP A 86 13.40 6.29 11.57
C ASP A 86 12.99 5.54 12.86
N VAL A 87 12.01 4.63 12.77
CA VAL A 87 11.61 3.73 13.88
C VAL A 87 12.78 2.85 14.34
N GLN A 88 13.53 2.28 13.39
CA GLN A 88 14.70 1.46 13.71
C GLN A 88 15.83 2.27 14.36
N ALA A 89 16.06 3.51 13.90
CA ALA A 89 17.08 4.39 14.48
C ALA A 89 16.77 4.76 15.93
N ARG A 90 15.49 4.80 16.33
CA ARG A 90 15.05 4.94 17.73
C ARG A 90 15.15 3.65 18.55
N GLY A 91 15.57 2.52 17.96
CA GLY A 91 15.61 1.23 18.63
C GLY A 91 14.23 0.61 18.90
N LYS A 92 13.18 1.09 18.23
CA LYS A 92 11.80 0.66 18.43
C LYS A 92 11.43 -0.50 17.50
N GLN A 93 10.47 -1.32 17.92
CA GLN A 93 9.98 -2.43 17.09
C GLN A 93 9.01 -1.93 16.01
N ALA A 94 9.43 -1.97 14.73
CA ALA A 94 8.54 -1.69 13.61
C ALA A 94 7.52 -2.82 13.42
N ILE A 95 6.23 -2.46 13.37
CA ILE A 95 5.10 -3.38 13.11
C ILE A 95 4.31 -2.87 11.91
N LEU A 96 4.39 -3.60 10.80
CA LEU A 96 3.62 -3.32 9.60
C LEU A 96 2.20 -3.88 9.74
N CYS A 97 1.17 -3.05 9.64
CA CYS A 97 -0.23 -3.48 9.76
C CYS A 97 -1.07 -2.99 8.60
N GLY A 98 -1.77 -3.87 7.90
CA GLY A 98 -2.65 -3.42 6.83
C GLY A 98 -3.27 -4.53 5.99
N GLY A 99 -3.91 -4.13 4.89
CA GLY A 99 -4.63 -5.03 3.99
C GLY A 99 -4.41 -4.74 2.50
N THR A 100 -3.65 -3.70 2.16
CA THR A 100 -3.37 -3.39 0.75
C THR A 100 -2.28 -4.32 0.25
N GLY A 101 -2.66 -5.37 -0.48
CA GLY A 101 -1.75 -6.41 -0.95
C GLY A 101 -0.52 -5.86 -1.69
N LEU A 102 -0.73 -4.92 -2.62
CA LEU A 102 0.38 -4.33 -3.39
C LEU A 102 1.37 -3.54 -2.52
N TYR A 103 0.90 -2.87 -1.47
CA TYR A 103 1.76 -2.14 -0.52
C TYR A 103 2.61 -3.11 0.31
N LEU A 104 1.97 -4.16 0.83
CA LEU A 104 2.67 -5.22 1.57
C LEU A 104 3.70 -5.91 0.68
N GLU A 105 3.35 -6.26 -0.56
CA GLU A 105 4.27 -6.88 -1.50
C GLU A 105 5.44 -5.98 -1.88
N ALA A 106 5.17 -4.69 -2.13
CA ALA A 106 6.22 -3.74 -2.51
C ALA A 106 7.35 -3.67 -1.46
N VAL A 107 6.97 -3.76 -0.19
CA VAL A 107 7.93 -3.75 0.93
C VAL A 107 8.54 -5.12 1.16
N LEU A 108 7.72 -6.16 1.30
CA LEU A 108 8.18 -7.49 1.74
C LEU A 108 8.94 -8.25 0.66
N LYS A 109 8.59 -8.05 -0.62
CA LYS A 109 9.25 -8.69 -1.76
C LYS A 109 10.32 -7.80 -2.39
N GLY A 110 10.55 -6.60 -1.85
CA GLY A 110 11.55 -5.66 -2.35
C GLY A 110 11.31 -5.28 -3.81
N TYR A 111 10.07 -4.92 -4.17
CA TYR A 111 9.77 -4.55 -5.56
C TYR A 111 10.66 -3.38 -5.98
N LYS A 112 11.27 -3.49 -7.16
CA LYS A 112 12.01 -2.39 -7.77
C LYS A 112 11.02 -1.45 -8.44
N LEU A 113 10.45 -0.55 -7.64
CA LEU A 113 9.62 0.53 -8.15
C LEU A 113 10.55 1.72 -8.39
N VAL A 114 10.92 1.92 -9.64
CA VAL A 114 11.71 3.09 -10.07
C VAL A 114 10.73 4.12 -10.62
N PRO A 115 10.93 5.43 -10.36
CA PRO A 115 10.04 6.45 -10.88
C PRO A 115 10.33 6.59 -12.38
N VAL A 116 9.51 5.95 -13.21
CA VAL A 116 9.58 6.13 -14.66
C VAL A 116 8.68 7.29 -15.05
N PRO A 117 9.24 8.45 -15.46
CA PRO A 117 8.43 9.56 -15.95
C PRO A 117 7.61 9.11 -17.17
N PRO A 118 6.39 9.64 -17.37
CA PRO A 118 5.69 9.44 -18.63
C PRO A 118 6.55 9.96 -19.78
N ASN A 119 6.58 9.24 -20.90
CA ASN A 119 7.21 9.69 -22.13
C ASN A 119 6.10 9.96 -23.16
N PRO A 120 5.62 11.21 -23.30
CA PRO A 120 4.50 11.53 -24.18
C PRO A 120 4.75 11.19 -25.65
N VAL A 121 6.01 11.32 -26.10
CA VAL A 121 6.40 11.02 -27.48
C VAL A 121 6.31 9.52 -27.72
N LEU A 122 6.96 8.72 -26.89
CA LEU A 122 6.88 7.26 -26.97
C LEU A 122 5.45 6.75 -26.81
N ARG A 123 4.67 7.35 -25.90
CA ARG A 123 3.26 7.00 -25.71
C ARG A 123 2.44 7.25 -26.97
N ALA A 124 2.59 8.42 -27.60
CA ALA A 124 1.88 8.73 -28.84
C ALA A 124 2.25 7.76 -29.97
N GLU A 125 3.51 7.33 -30.06
CA GLU A 125 3.94 6.32 -31.04
C GLU A 125 3.35 4.94 -30.76
N LEU A 126 3.35 4.50 -29.49
CA LEU A 126 2.87 3.18 -29.10
C LEU A 126 1.34 3.06 -29.12
N GLU A 127 0.61 4.15 -28.83
CA GLU A 127 -0.87 4.16 -28.85
C GLU A 127 -1.45 3.99 -30.27
N MET A 128 -0.64 4.18 -31.31
CA MET A 128 -1.02 3.91 -32.70
C MET A 128 -0.95 2.42 -33.08
N LEU A 129 -0.36 1.58 -32.23
CA LEU A 129 -0.17 0.16 -32.48
C LEU A 129 -1.30 -0.68 -31.86
N ASP A 130 -1.57 -1.84 -32.46
CA ASP A 130 -2.49 -2.80 -31.87
C ASP A 130 -1.88 -3.54 -30.66
N LEU A 131 -2.75 -4.12 -29.82
CA LEU A 131 -2.33 -4.81 -28.61
C LEU A 131 -1.42 -6.02 -28.90
N ALA A 132 -1.61 -6.70 -30.03
CA ALA A 132 -0.78 -7.84 -30.43
C ALA A 132 0.67 -7.41 -30.70
N THR A 133 0.85 -6.32 -31.44
CA THR A 133 2.15 -5.72 -31.73
C THR A 133 2.83 -5.23 -30.46
N LEU A 134 2.08 -4.57 -29.58
CA LEU A 134 2.60 -4.11 -28.28
C LEU A 134 3.02 -5.29 -27.40
N THR A 135 2.23 -6.37 -27.37
CA THR A 135 2.54 -7.60 -26.62
C THR A 135 3.84 -8.24 -27.14
N GLN A 136 3.99 -8.33 -28.46
CA GLN A 136 5.21 -8.86 -29.08
C GLN A 136 6.43 -8.01 -28.72
N ARG A 137 6.32 -6.67 -28.80
CA ARG A 137 7.40 -5.76 -28.38
C ARG A 137 7.75 -5.95 -26.91
N LEU A 138 6.77 -6.01 -26.02
CA LEU A 138 7.02 -6.17 -24.59
C LEU A 138 7.68 -7.52 -24.25
N THR A 139 7.30 -8.59 -24.96
CA THR A 139 7.90 -9.93 -24.79
C THR A 139 9.38 -9.97 -25.19
N ALA A 140 9.83 -9.06 -26.06
CA ALA A 140 11.24 -8.91 -26.40
C ALA A 140 12.06 -8.24 -25.28
N PHE A 141 11.43 -7.44 -24.42
CA PHE A 141 12.09 -6.81 -23.26
C PHE A 141 12.15 -7.74 -22.04
N LYS A 142 11.07 -8.48 -21.77
CA LYS A 142 10.97 -9.33 -20.58
C LYS A 142 10.11 -10.56 -20.79
N THR A 143 10.28 -11.53 -19.89
CA THR A 143 9.35 -12.64 -19.75
C THR A 143 8.04 -12.15 -19.12
N LEU A 144 6.92 -12.35 -19.81
CA LEU A 144 5.60 -12.07 -19.27
C LEU A 144 5.20 -13.20 -18.32
N HIS A 145 5.13 -12.92 -17.01
CA HIS A 145 4.69 -13.89 -16.01
C HIS A 145 3.16 -14.06 -15.96
N ASN A 146 2.43 -13.08 -16.48
CA ASN A 146 0.98 -13.07 -16.62
C ASN A 146 0.55 -12.11 -17.74
N THR A 147 -0.74 -11.95 -17.97
CA THR A 147 -1.30 -11.09 -19.02
C THR A 147 -1.60 -9.66 -18.57
N THR A 148 -1.36 -9.30 -17.31
CA THR A 148 -1.82 -8.03 -16.72
C THR A 148 -1.25 -6.83 -17.47
N ASP A 149 0.04 -6.88 -17.81
CA ASP A 149 0.74 -5.83 -18.55
C ASP A 149 0.20 -5.67 -19.98
N VAL A 150 -0.44 -6.69 -20.53
CA VAL A 150 -0.96 -6.73 -21.91
C VAL A 150 -2.48 -6.91 -21.97
N ASP A 151 -3.18 -6.61 -20.89
CA ASP A 151 -4.64 -6.69 -20.78
C ASP A 151 -5.33 -5.55 -21.55
N THR A 152 -4.65 -4.41 -21.66
CA THR A 152 -5.13 -3.23 -22.40
C THR A 152 -3.96 -2.53 -23.08
N VAL A 153 -4.23 -1.80 -24.17
CA VAL A 153 -3.23 -0.96 -24.86
C VAL A 153 -2.54 -0.02 -23.89
N LYS A 154 -3.30 0.67 -23.02
CA LYS A 154 -2.73 1.59 -22.02
C LYS A 154 -1.74 0.91 -21.07
N ARG A 155 -2.03 -0.32 -20.63
CA ARG A 155 -1.09 -1.08 -19.78
C ARG A 155 0.14 -1.52 -20.56
N ALA A 156 -0.03 -1.98 -21.79
CA ALA A 156 1.08 -2.43 -22.62
C ALA A 156 2.03 -1.27 -22.96
N VAL A 157 1.48 -0.11 -23.31
CA VAL A 157 2.23 1.13 -23.53
C VAL A 157 3.03 1.50 -22.27
N ARG A 158 2.39 1.54 -21.09
CA ARG A 158 3.09 1.86 -19.84
C ARG A 158 4.17 0.86 -19.49
N ALA A 159 3.93 -0.43 -19.73
CA ALA A 159 4.93 -1.47 -19.50
C ALA A 159 6.15 -1.28 -20.41
N ILE A 160 5.95 -1.02 -21.70
CA ILE A 160 7.04 -0.72 -22.65
C ILE A 160 7.79 0.56 -22.25
N GLU A 161 7.08 1.63 -21.86
CA GLU A 161 7.71 2.86 -21.34
C GLU A 161 8.65 2.55 -20.15
N ILE A 162 8.20 1.68 -19.23
CA ILE A 162 8.99 1.26 -18.06
C ILE A 162 10.25 0.48 -18.47
N GLU A 163 10.09 -0.56 -19.30
CA GLU A 163 11.23 -1.39 -19.72
C GLU A 163 12.26 -0.60 -20.56
N THR A 164 11.77 0.30 -21.41
CA THR A 164 12.63 1.20 -22.21
C THR A 164 13.47 2.09 -21.28
N TYR A 165 12.82 2.72 -20.31
CA TYR A 165 13.50 3.58 -19.35
C TYR A 165 14.53 2.83 -18.51
N TYR A 166 14.25 1.57 -18.12
CA TYR A 166 15.20 0.73 -17.38
C TYR A 166 16.44 0.37 -18.20
N THR A 167 16.27 0.19 -19.51
CA THR A 167 17.38 -0.09 -20.42
C THR A 167 18.28 1.14 -20.57
N GLU A 168 17.70 2.34 -20.55
CA GLU A 168 18.41 3.61 -20.68
C GLU A 168 19.08 4.07 -19.37
N HIS A 169 18.58 3.62 -18.21
CA HIS A 169 19.03 4.06 -16.88
C HIS A 169 19.39 2.87 -15.96
N PRO A 170 20.45 2.09 -16.28
CA PRO A 170 20.84 0.90 -15.52
C PRO A 170 21.25 1.20 -14.07
N GLU A 171 21.62 2.44 -13.74
CA GLU A 171 21.98 2.90 -12.41
C GLU A 171 20.78 2.95 -11.44
N LEU A 172 19.55 3.06 -11.96
CA LEU A 172 18.33 3.08 -11.15
C LEU A 172 17.95 1.71 -10.58
N THR A 173 18.82 0.71 -10.73
CA THR A 173 18.61 -0.66 -10.28
C THR A 173 18.82 -0.87 -8.78
N THR A 174 19.24 0.16 -8.03
CA THR A 174 19.36 0.12 -6.56
C THR A 174 17.96 0.13 -5.93
N GLY A 175 17.46 -1.06 -5.60
CA GLY A 175 16.25 -1.22 -4.82
C GLY A 175 16.47 -0.91 -3.34
N PHE A 176 15.37 -0.86 -2.59
CA PHE A 176 15.42 -0.77 -1.13
C PHE A 176 16.00 -2.03 -0.48
N PRO A 177 16.55 -1.93 0.75
CA PRO A 177 17.06 -3.09 1.45
C PRO A 177 15.97 -4.14 1.71
N SER A 178 16.35 -5.41 1.68
CA SER A 178 15.46 -6.49 2.12
C SER A 178 15.23 -6.38 3.63
N ILE A 179 13.96 -6.48 4.05
CA ILE A 179 13.57 -6.44 5.47
C ILE A 179 13.19 -7.86 5.90
N PRO A 180 13.97 -8.50 6.79
CA PRO A 180 13.54 -9.71 7.45
C PRO A 180 12.23 -9.45 8.22
N SER A 181 11.17 -10.13 7.83
CA SER A 181 9.84 -9.95 8.43
C SER A 181 9.20 -11.26 8.84
N LEU A 182 8.69 -11.31 10.06
CA LEU A 182 7.80 -12.38 10.51
C LEU A 182 6.36 -11.99 10.15
N VAL A 183 5.71 -12.80 9.30
CA VAL A 183 4.41 -12.46 8.71
C VAL A 183 3.30 -13.29 9.33
N PHE A 184 2.29 -12.62 9.86
CA PHE A 184 1.11 -13.22 10.46
C PHE A 184 -0.15 -12.79 9.70
N GLY A 185 -0.95 -13.77 9.30
CA GLY A 185 -2.23 -13.56 8.61
C GLY A 185 -3.40 -13.85 9.54
N LEU A 186 -4.25 -12.85 9.78
CA LEU A 186 -5.49 -13.05 10.55
C LEU A 186 -6.55 -13.60 9.61
N ASN A 187 -6.93 -14.85 9.84
CA ASN A 187 -7.97 -15.52 9.09
C ASN A 187 -9.23 -15.66 9.96
N LEU A 188 -10.23 -14.83 9.68
CA LEU A 188 -11.53 -14.91 10.32
C LEU A 188 -12.48 -15.70 9.42
N ASP A 189 -13.39 -16.46 10.04
CA ASP A 189 -14.47 -17.13 9.30
C ASP A 189 -15.23 -16.13 8.40
N ARG A 190 -15.68 -16.61 7.24
CA ARG A 190 -16.30 -15.77 6.21
C ARG A 190 -17.59 -15.13 6.68
N GLU A 191 -18.44 -15.88 7.39
CA GLU A 191 -19.75 -15.40 7.83
C GLU A 191 -19.58 -14.45 9.01
N GLU A 192 -18.70 -14.76 9.95
CA GLU A 192 -18.34 -13.84 11.03
C GLU A 192 -17.74 -12.54 10.48
N ARG A 193 -16.88 -12.62 9.45
CA ARG A 193 -16.32 -11.43 8.79
C ARG A 193 -17.40 -10.59 8.14
N ARG A 194 -18.36 -11.20 7.44
CA ARG A 194 -19.50 -10.49 6.84
C ARG A 194 -20.31 -9.76 7.90
N ARG A 195 -20.64 -10.45 9.00
CA ARG A 195 -21.37 -9.87 10.13
C ARG A 195 -20.66 -8.64 10.68
N ARG A 196 -19.35 -8.74 10.96
CA ARG A 196 -18.55 -7.61 11.49
C ARG A 196 -18.44 -6.45 10.51
N ILE A 197 -18.31 -6.72 9.21
CA ILE A 197 -18.28 -5.67 8.18
C ILE A 197 -19.60 -4.89 8.20
N THR A 198 -20.74 -5.60 8.24
CA THR A 198 -22.07 -4.97 8.28
C THR A 198 -22.25 -4.13 9.55
N GLU A 199 -21.90 -4.67 10.71
CA GLU A 199 -21.98 -3.94 11.99
C GLU A 199 -21.12 -2.69 11.99
N ARG A 200 -19.90 -2.79 11.46
CA ARG A 200 -18.98 -1.67 11.36
C ARG A 200 -19.47 -0.59 10.40
N LEU A 201 -20.09 -0.97 9.28
CA LEU A 201 -20.71 -0.01 8.37
C LEU A 201 -21.83 0.77 9.07
N HIS A 202 -22.71 0.07 9.79
CA HIS A 202 -23.78 0.73 10.55
C HIS A 202 -23.24 1.65 11.65
N ALA A 203 -22.16 1.25 12.34
CA ALA A 203 -21.51 2.11 13.32
C ALA A 203 -20.97 3.39 12.68
N ARG A 204 -20.22 3.26 11.57
CA ARG A 204 -19.67 4.40 10.83
C ARG A 204 -20.73 5.38 10.33
N LEU A 205 -21.84 4.86 9.82
CA LEU A 205 -22.98 5.70 9.41
C LEU A 205 -23.54 6.52 10.58
N LYS A 206 -23.52 5.97 11.80
CA LYS A 206 -23.95 6.70 13.01
C LYS A 206 -22.88 7.66 13.54
N GLU A 207 -21.61 7.39 13.27
CA GLU A 207 -20.46 8.20 13.70
C GLU A 207 -20.25 9.45 12.83
N GLY A 208 -20.99 9.59 11.73
CA GLY A 208 -20.92 10.76 10.87
C GLY A 208 -20.29 10.50 9.50
N LEU A 209 -20.30 9.25 9.00
CA LEU A 209 -19.72 8.92 7.70
C LEU A 209 -20.33 9.73 6.54
N VAL A 210 -21.62 10.04 6.61
CA VAL A 210 -22.30 10.78 5.53
C VAL A 210 -21.83 12.24 5.52
N GLU A 211 -21.67 12.80 6.70
CA GLU A 211 -21.18 14.14 6.95
C GLU A 211 -19.71 14.27 6.53
N GLU A 212 -18.86 13.31 6.91
CA GLU A 212 -17.46 13.24 6.43
C GLU A 212 -17.40 13.28 4.90
N VAL A 213 -18.25 12.51 4.21
CA VAL A 213 -18.27 12.49 2.75
C VAL A 213 -18.82 13.79 2.15
N ALA A 214 -19.74 14.47 2.83
CA ALA A 214 -20.31 15.73 2.35
C ALA A 214 -19.33 16.92 2.46
N ASP A 215 -18.38 16.83 3.38
CA ASP A 215 -17.37 17.86 3.63
C ASP A 215 -16.08 17.71 2.79
N LEU A 216 -15.97 16.64 1.98
CA LEU A 216 -14.84 16.34 1.09
C LEU A 216 -15.08 16.82 -0.36
#